data_AF-A0A519ULP1-F1
#
_entry.id   AF-A0A519ULP1-F1
#
_cell.length_a   1.000
_cell.length_b   1.000
_cell.length_c   1.000
_cell.angle_alpha   90.00
_cell.angle_beta   90.00
_cell.angle_gamma   90.00
#
_symmetry.space_group_name_H-M   'P 1'
#
loop_
_entity.id
_entity.type
_entity.pdbx_description
1 polymer ?
#
loop_
_entity_poly.entity_id
_entity_poly.type
_entity_poly.pdbx_seq_one_letter_code
_entity_poly.pdbx_strand_id
1 'polypeptide(L)'
;MAILRFKALELVDQRQALTVKPEKHRRSDSFGQNVFNLEAMRANMPSDYFKKLQAAIKQGTPVERNVADAVASAMKTWAMAKGATHYTHWFQP
;
A
#
# COMPACT_ATOMS: atom_id res chain seq x y z
N MET A 1 -18.31 37.70 -20.70
CA MET A 1 -17.88 36.66 -21.67
C MET A 1 -16.87 35.74 -21.00
N ALA A 2 -16.88 34.45 -21.31
CA ALA A 2 -16.24 33.38 -20.53
C ALA A 2 -14.70 33.28 -20.70
N ILE A 3 -13.96 34.29 -20.24
CA ILE A 3 -12.49 34.40 -20.34
C ILE A 3 -11.78 33.15 -19.77
N LEU A 4 -12.25 32.61 -18.64
CA LEU A 4 -11.64 31.44 -18.00
C LEU A 4 -11.79 30.15 -18.82
N ARG A 5 -12.90 30.00 -19.56
CA ARG A 5 -13.15 28.83 -20.41
C ARG A 5 -12.14 28.80 -21.57
N PHE A 6 -11.95 29.93 -22.24
CA PHE A 6 -11.01 30.00 -23.37
C PHE A 6 -9.56 29.78 -22.93
N LYS A 7 -9.16 30.37 -21.79
CA LYS A 7 -7.84 30.12 -21.19
C LYS A 7 -7.62 28.65 -20.83
N ALA A 8 -8.66 27.95 -20.36
CA ALA A 8 -8.57 26.51 -20.09
C ALA A 8 -8.37 25.68 -21.37
N LEU A 9 -9.01 26.06 -22.48
CA LEU A 9 -8.83 25.40 -23.78
C LEU A 9 -7.41 25.59 -24.32
N GLU A 10 -6.88 26.80 -24.26
CA GLU A 10 -5.49 27.10 -24.64
C GLU A 10 -4.48 26.30 -23.79
N LEU A 11 -4.73 26.18 -22.48
CA LEU A 11 -3.88 25.40 -21.58
C LEU A 11 -3.90 23.90 -21.88
N VAL A 12 -5.05 23.34 -22.30
CA VAL A 12 -5.16 21.92 -22.66
C VAL A 12 -4.45 21.64 -23.97
N ASP A 13 -4.56 22.55 -24.95
CA ASP A 13 -3.88 22.45 -26.25
C ASP A 13 -2.35 22.36 -26.12
N GLN A 14 -1.79 23.03 -25.11
CA GLN A 14 -0.35 23.03 -24.82
C GLN A 14 0.15 21.80 -24.04
N ARG A 15 -0.73 20.90 -23.57
CA ARG A 15 -0.30 19.74 -22.76
C ARG A 15 0.33 18.66 -23.63
N GLN A 16 1.56 18.30 -23.29
CA GLN A 16 2.21 17.11 -23.85
C GLN A 16 1.92 15.88 -23.00
N ALA A 17 1.66 14.74 -23.66
CA ALA A 17 1.46 13.47 -22.99
C ALA A 17 2.74 13.04 -22.25
N LEU A 18 2.60 12.62 -20.99
CA LEU A 18 3.72 12.07 -20.24
C LEU A 18 4.10 10.72 -20.82
N THR A 19 5.38 10.57 -21.19
CA THR A 19 5.92 9.28 -21.65
C THR A 19 6.23 8.41 -20.45
N VAL A 20 5.45 7.35 -20.24
CA VAL A 20 5.73 6.34 -19.22
C VAL A 20 6.57 5.23 -19.83
N LYS A 21 7.79 5.03 -19.33
CA LYS A 21 8.63 3.90 -19.73
C LYS A 21 8.13 2.64 -19.00
N PRO A 22 7.69 1.59 -19.71
CA PRO A 22 7.32 0.35 -19.06
C PRO A 22 8.56 -0.27 -18.41
N GLU A 23 8.39 -0.77 -17.19
CA GLU A 23 9.46 -1.49 -16.52
C GLU A 23 9.75 -2.82 -17.24
N LYS A 24 11.03 -3.19 -17.33
CA LYS A 24 11.48 -4.35 -18.13
C LYS A 24 11.23 -5.70 -17.45
N HIS A 25 10.93 -5.71 -16.15
CA HIS A 25 10.75 -6.93 -15.37
C HIS A 25 9.34 -7.50 -15.52
N ARG A 26 9.16 -8.76 -15.11
CA ARG A 26 7.86 -9.43 -15.25
C ARG A 26 6.86 -8.71 -14.36
N ARG A 27 5.58 -8.69 -14.77
CA ARG A 27 4.51 -8.10 -13.96
C ARG A 27 4.38 -8.74 -12.58
N SER A 28 4.77 -10.02 -12.45
CA SER A 28 4.85 -10.72 -11.17
C SER A 28 5.79 -10.07 -10.17
N ASP A 29 6.83 -9.39 -10.65
CA ASP A 29 7.92 -8.90 -9.81
C ASP A 29 7.53 -7.60 -9.11
N SER A 30 6.68 -6.78 -9.75
CA SER A 30 6.14 -5.55 -9.16
C SER A 30 4.75 -5.70 -8.55
N PHE A 31 4.01 -6.77 -8.89
CA PHE A 31 2.69 -7.00 -8.34
C PHE A 31 2.74 -7.19 -6.82
N GLY A 32 1.96 -6.39 -6.08
CA GLY A 32 1.90 -6.49 -4.62
C GLY A 32 3.16 -6.01 -3.88
N GLN A 33 4.16 -5.45 -4.59
CA GLN A 33 5.44 -5.05 -3.98
C GLN A 33 5.32 -4.02 -2.85
N ASN A 34 4.24 -3.23 -2.85
CA ASN A 34 3.93 -2.21 -1.85
C ASN A 34 2.70 -2.59 -1.01
N VAL A 35 2.44 -3.88 -0.88
CA VAL A 35 1.38 -4.42 -0.02
C VAL A 35 2.02 -5.29 1.06
N PHE A 36 1.70 -5.03 2.33
CA PHE A 36 2.11 -5.90 3.43
C PHE A 36 1.23 -7.17 3.44
N ASN A 37 1.46 -8.04 2.46
CA ASN A 37 0.70 -9.27 2.23
C ASN A 37 1.15 -10.41 3.17
N LEU A 38 0.56 -11.61 3.00
CA LEU A 38 0.89 -12.78 3.84
C LEU A 38 2.36 -13.21 3.73
N GLU A 39 2.99 -13.03 2.57
CA GLU A 39 4.40 -13.36 2.36
C GLU A 39 5.30 -12.36 3.11
N ALA A 40 5.00 -11.06 2.98
CA ALA A 40 5.67 -10.00 3.73
C ALA A 40 5.48 -10.18 5.24
N MET A 41 4.28 -10.51 5.70
CA MET A 41 4.01 -10.81 7.11
C MET A 41 4.84 -11.99 7.60
N ARG A 42 4.89 -13.10 6.84
CA ARG A 42 5.68 -14.28 7.18
C ARG A 42 7.18 -13.98 7.29
N ALA A 43 7.70 -13.09 6.44
CA ALA A 43 9.11 -12.69 6.46
C ALA A 43 9.45 -11.71 7.60
N ASN A 44 8.48 -10.93 8.10
CA ASN A 44 8.71 -9.83 9.04
C ASN A 44 8.15 -10.07 10.45
N MET A 45 7.48 -11.21 10.69
CA MET A 45 6.85 -11.51 11.99
C MET A 45 7.28 -12.87 12.55
N PRO A 46 7.29 -13.05 13.88
CA PRO A 46 7.47 -14.37 14.48
C PRO A 46 6.36 -15.35 14.06
N SER A 47 6.71 -16.62 13.91
CA SER A 47 5.82 -17.68 13.42
C SER A 47 4.52 -17.79 14.19
N ASP A 48 4.57 -17.61 15.50
CA ASP A 48 3.43 -17.83 16.39
C ASP A 48 2.40 -16.71 16.25
N TYR A 49 2.85 -15.45 16.18
CA TYR A 49 1.97 -14.32 15.90
C TYR A 49 1.38 -14.38 14.49
N PHE A 50 2.17 -14.80 13.49
CA PHE A 50 1.68 -15.00 12.13
C PHE A 50 0.56 -16.06 12.07
N LYS A 51 0.74 -17.20 12.74
CA LYS A 51 -0.28 -18.26 12.81
C LYS A 51 -1.56 -17.78 13.50
N LYS A 52 -1.43 -17.07 14.63
CA LYS A 52 -2.57 -16.48 15.34
C LYS A 52 -3.35 -15.49 14.48
N LEU A 53 -2.64 -14.58 13.79
CA LEU A 53 -3.27 -13.62 12.88
C LEU A 53 -3.98 -14.33 11.72
N GLN A 54 -3.34 -15.35 11.14
CA GLN A 54 -3.95 -16.11 10.04
C GLN A 54 -5.22 -16.86 10.49
N ALA A 55 -5.23 -17.40 11.71
CA ALA A 55 -6.42 -18.01 12.28
C ALA A 55 -7.53 -16.97 12.48
N ALA A 56 -7.21 -15.80 13.01
CA ALA A 56 -8.17 -14.71 13.21
C ALA A 56 -8.81 -14.24 11.90
N ILE A 57 -8.01 -14.07 10.84
CA ILE A 57 -8.50 -13.72 9.50
C ILE A 57 -9.45 -14.80 8.95
N LYS A 58 -9.10 -16.08 9.08
CA LYS A 58 -9.91 -17.19 8.55
C LYS A 58 -11.21 -17.41 9.32
N GLN A 59 -11.18 -17.21 10.63
CA GLN A 59 -12.30 -17.48 11.53
C GLN A 59 -13.19 -16.26 11.77
N GLY A 60 -12.73 -15.06 11.38
CA GLY A 60 -13.43 -13.80 11.66
C GLY A 60 -13.43 -13.45 13.15
N THR A 61 -12.42 -13.90 13.90
CA THR A 61 -12.32 -13.64 15.34
C THR A 61 -11.55 -12.35 15.63
N PRO A 62 -11.78 -11.72 16.80
CA PRO A 62 -11.02 -10.55 17.22
C PRO A 62 -9.52 -10.84 17.31
N VAL A 63 -8.70 -9.88 16.87
CA VAL A 63 -7.23 -9.99 16.99
C VAL A 63 -6.82 -9.71 18.43
N GLU A 64 -6.08 -10.63 19.05
CA GLU A 64 -5.50 -10.43 20.37
C GLU A 64 -4.58 -9.19 20.39
N ARG A 65 -4.59 -8.42 21.47
CA ARG A 65 -3.83 -7.16 21.57
C ARG A 65 -2.33 -7.34 21.35
N ASN A 66 -1.74 -8.38 21.92
CA ASN A 66 -0.32 -8.73 21.74
C ASN A 66 0.02 -9.07 20.27
N VAL A 67 -0.89 -9.71 19.52
CA VAL A 67 -0.75 -10.00 18.09
C VAL A 67 -0.82 -8.68 17.32
N ALA A 68 -1.73 -7.78 17.67
CA ALA A 68 -1.85 -6.47 17.04
C ALA A 68 -0.57 -5.62 17.21
N ASP A 69 0.03 -5.60 18.41
CA ASP A 69 1.28 -4.88 18.67
C ASP A 69 2.44 -5.46 17.82
N ALA A 70 2.53 -6.79 17.71
CA ALA A 70 3.52 -7.45 16.88
C ALA A 70 3.34 -7.13 15.39
N VAL A 71 2.09 -7.14 14.90
CA VAL A 71 1.75 -6.75 13.51
C VAL A 71 2.14 -5.30 13.25
N ALA A 72 1.79 -4.39 14.16
CA ALA A 72 2.09 -2.97 14.01
C ALA A 72 3.61 -2.71 13.93
N SER A 73 4.39 -3.36 14.80
CA SER A 73 5.85 -3.24 14.81
C SER A 73 6.49 -3.77 13.51
N ALA A 74 6.07 -4.94 13.05
CA ALA A 74 6.55 -5.54 11.80
C ALA A 74 6.15 -4.70 10.58
N MET A 75 4.89 -4.27 10.52
CA MET A 75 4.36 -3.44 9.43
C MET A 75 5.09 -2.09 9.36
N LYS A 76 5.35 -1.45 10.52
CA LYS A 76 6.12 -0.21 10.58
C LYS A 76 7.52 -0.39 10.01
N THR A 77 8.24 -1.42 10.46
CA THR A 77 9.61 -1.70 10.01
C THR A 77 9.65 -1.96 8.50
N TRP A 78 8.74 -2.79 7.99
CA TRP A 78 8.59 -3.08 6.57
C TRP A 78 8.27 -1.82 5.75
N ALA A 79 7.35 -0.98 6.22
CA ALA A 79 6.94 0.24 5.53
C ALA A 79 8.07 1.28 5.51
N MET A 80 8.78 1.44 6.64
CA MET A 80 9.93 2.34 6.73
C MET A 80 11.07 1.92 5.80
N ALA A 81 11.32 0.61 5.63
CA ALA A 81 12.28 0.10 4.65
C ALA A 81 11.92 0.47 3.20
N LYS A 82 10.65 0.81 2.94
CA LYS A 82 10.13 1.31 1.66
C LYS A 82 10.00 2.83 1.59
N GLY A 83 10.51 3.55 2.59
CA GLY A 83 10.48 5.02 2.64
C GLY A 83 9.17 5.62 3.17
N ALA A 84 8.25 4.82 3.73
CA ALA A 84 7.06 5.36 4.38
C ALA A 84 7.43 6.14 5.65
N THR A 85 6.81 7.31 5.82
CA THR A 85 7.06 8.22 6.96
C THR A 85 5.81 8.45 7.83
N HIS A 86 4.63 8.11 7.31
CA HIS A 86 3.35 8.35 7.97
C HIS A 86 2.48 7.10 7.88
N TYR A 87 1.52 6.99 8.80
CA TYR A 87 0.45 6.01 8.73
C TYR A 87 -0.90 6.74 8.79
N THR A 88 -1.92 6.11 8.24
CA THR A 88 -3.31 6.61 8.29
C THR A 88 -4.28 5.44 8.30
N HIS A 89 -5.46 5.65 8.88
CA HIS A 89 -6.58 4.72 8.74
C HIS A 89 -7.28 4.99 7.42
N TRP A 90 -7.06 4.13 6.43
CA TRP A 90 -7.75 4.22 5.15
C TRP A 90 -9.08 3.47 5.23
N PHE A 91 -10.18 4.21 5.10
CA PHE A 91 -11.54 3.67 5.06
C PHE A 91 -12.42 4.54 4.15
N GLN A 92 -13.46 3.94 3.57
CA GLN A 92 -14.56 4.67 2.95
C GLN A 92 -15.67 4.77 4.00
N PRO A 93 -16.07 5.98 4.45
CA PRO A 93 -17.13 6.16 5.42
C PRO A 93 -18.51 5.77 4.85
#